data_AF-R9J553-F1
#
_entry.id   AF-R9J553-F1
#
_cell.length_a   1.000
_cell.length_b   1.000
_cell.length_c   1.000
_cell.angle_alpha   90.00
_cell.angle_beta   90.00
_cell.angle_gamma   90.00
#
_symmetry.space_group_name_H-M   'P 1'
#
loop_
_entity.id
_entity.type
_entity.pdbx_description
1 polymer ?
#
loop_
_entity_poly.entity_id
_entity_poly.type
_entity_poly.pdbx_seq_one_letter_code
_entity_poly.pdbx_strand_id
1 'polypeptide(L)'
;MGIYLNPGNISFAKTIRSEIYVDKTGLIACTNEYLNTKNQYLCVSRPRRFGKSMTLEMLAAYYSCGCNSRELFAGFKIAQHKDFEKHLNQYDVIYLNMQQFLIRAKKQEVTQYLEQAVLEELREVYGNWFSAQITDLTTALEKIFVKTEKQFIFLIDEWDCVMRERQESEAMQKQYLDFLRD
;
A
#
# COMPACT_ATOMS: atom_id res chain seq x y z
N MET A 1 -1.56 14.60 -3.76
CA MET A 1 -1.42 13.49 -2.79
C MET A 1 -2.46 12.47 -3.19
N GLY A 2 -2.03 11.28 -3.61
CA GLY A 2 -2.96 10.27 -4.10
C GLY A 2 -3.68 9.56 -2.95
N ILE A 3 -4.77 8.88 -3.30
CA ILE A 3 -5.52 8.00 -2.42
C ILE A 3 -4.87 6.62 -2.41
N TYR A 4 -4.44 6.13 -3.58
CA TYR A 4 -3.85 4.81 -3.76
C TYR A 4 -2.35 4.88 -3.99
N LEU A 5 -1.88 5.80 -4.83
CA LEU A 5 -0.47 6.06 -5.09
C LEU A 5 0.04 7.19 -4.20
N ASN A 6 1.08 6.90 -3.44
CA ASN A 6 1.72 7.83 -2.52
C ASN A 6 0.75 8.54 -1.57
N PRO A 7 -0.01 7.75 -0.77
CA PRO A 7 -0.88 8.33 0.24
C PRO A 7 -0.04 9.09 1.27
N GLY A 8 -0.56 10.22 1.73
CA GLY A 8 0.12 10.97 2.77
C GLY A 8 -0.06 10.39 4.16
N ASN A 9 0.35 11.19 5.15
CA ASN A 9 0.52 10.74 6.52
C ASN A 9 -0.63 11.10 7.48
N ILE A 10 -1.74 11.64 6.97
CA ILE A 10 -2.88 12.11 7.79
C ILE A 10 -3.47 10.98 8.63
N SER A 11 -3.63 9.77 8.07
CA SER A 11 -4.21 8.64 8.81
C SER A 11 -3.34 8.24 10.00
N PHE A 12 -2.02 8.13 9.79
CA PHE A 12 -1.10 7.85 10.89
C PHE A 12 -1.01 9.01 11.90
N ALA A 13 -1.08 10.27 11.44
CA ALA A 13 -1.14 11.44 12.32
C ALA A 13 -2.38 11.44 13.23
N LYS A 14 -3.52 10.95 12.74
CA LYS A 14 -4.72 10.72 13.57
C LYS A 14 -4.52 9.58 14.56
N THR A 15 -3.92 8.49 14.11
CA THR A 15 -3.58 7.33 14.95
C THR A 15 -2.76 7.75 16.18
N ILE A 16 -1.68 8.51 16.02
CA ILE A 16 -0.80 8.88 17.14
C ILE A 16 -1.42 9.92 18.09
N ARG A 17 -2.46 10.64 17.66
CA ARG A 17 -3.23 11.61 18.47
C ARG A 17 -4.40 10.96 19.20
N SER A 18 -4.60 9.66 19.05
CA SER A 18 -5.63 8.93 19.77
C SER A 18 -5.28 8.84 21.26
N GLU A 19 -6.29 8.82 22.14
CA GLU A 19 -6.12 8.78 23.60
C GLU A 19 -5.22 7.62 24.05
N ILE A 20 -5.37 6.46 23.39
CA ILE A 20 -4.56 5.27 23.65
C ILE A 20 -3.77 4.93 22.39
N TYR A 21 -2.52 5.41 22.34
CA TYR A 21 -1.54 4.99 21.35
C TYR A 21 -0.31 4.39 22.06
N VAL A 22 0.15 3.25 21.55
CA VAL A 22 1.39 2.62 21.98
C VAL A 22 2.34 2.61 20.81
N ASP A 23 3.55 3.13 21.01
CA ASP A 23 4.59 3.19 19.98
C ASP A 23 4.96 1.78 19.48
N LYS A 24 4.61 1.53 18.21
CA LYS A 24 4.92 0.30 17.45
C LYS A 24 5.88 0.55 16.31
N THR A 25 6.51 1.72 16.25
CA THR A 25 7.40 2.11 15.15
C THR A 25 8.64 1.22 15.04
N GLY A 26 9.02 0.48 16.08
CA GLY A 26 10.05 -0.56 15.99
C GLY A 26 9.78 -1.62 14.92
N LEU A 27 8.52 -1.85 14.54
CA LEU A 27 8.16 -2.73 13.43
C LEU A 27 8.75 -2.25 12.09
N ILE A 28 8.92 -0.93 11.92
CA ILE A 28 9.53 -0.36 10.71
C ILE A 28 10.96 -0.88 10.54
N ALA A 29 11.74 -0.93 11.63
CA ALA A 29 13.10 -1.46 11.60
C ALA A 29 13.09 -2.93 11.14
N CYS A 30 12.17 -3.76 11.66
CA CYS A 30 12.00 -5.13 11.20
C CYS A 30 11.65 -5.18 9.71
N THR A 31 10.70 -4.36 9.23
CA THR A 31 10.34 -4.35 7.80
C THR A 31 11.48 -3.89 6.90
N ASN A 32 12.31 -2.94 7.37
CA ASN A 32 13.48 -2.43 6.63
C ASN A 32 14.51 -3.55 6.37
N GLU A 33 14.64 -4.54 7.25
CA GLU A 33 15.54 -5.69 7.07
C GLU A 33 15.16 -6.58 5.87
N TYR A 34 13.87 -6.59 5.49
CA TYR A 34 13.36 -7.38 4.36
C TYR A 34 13.32 -6.59 3.04
N LEU A 35 13.43 -5.26 3.08
CA LEU A 35 13.42 -4.42 1.88
C LEU A 35 14.57 -4.77 0.94
N ASN A 36 14.27 -4.88 -0.35
CA ASN A 36 15.23 -5.23 -1.41
C ASN A 36 15.92 -6.58 -1.19
N THR A 37 15.26 -7.50 -0.50
CA THR A 37 15.72 -8.88 -0.33
C THR A 37 14.78 -9.86 -1.05
N LYS A 38 15.23 -11.11 -1.22
CA LYS A 38 14.34 -12.18 -1.72
C LYS A 38 13.18 -12.52 -0.75
N ASN A 39 13.27 -12.09 0.50
CA ASN A 39 12.27 -12.31 1.55
C ASN A 39 11.38 -11.08 1.77
N GLN A 40 11.26 -10.18 0.78
CA GLN A 40 10.52 -8.92 0.87
C GLN A 40 9.00 -9.05 1.01
N TYR A 41 8.43 -10.24 0.82
CA TYR A 41 6.99 -10.47 0.93
C TYR A 41 6.61 -10.78 2.38
N LEU A 42 5.92 -9.83 3.01
CA LEU A 42 5.50 -9.93 4.41
C LEU A 42 3.97 -10.07 4.51
N CYS A 43 3.51 -11.16 5.14
CA CYS A 43 2.10 -11.36 5.47
C CYS A 43 1.91 -11.35 6.98
N VAL A 44 1.03 -10.49 7.47
CA VAL A 44 0.72 -10.38 8.91
C VAL A 44 -0.73 -10.81 9.15
N SER A 45 -0.92 -12.09 9.44
CA SER A 45 -2.21 -12.65 9.86
C SER A 45 -2.40 -12.45 11.37
N ARG A 46 -3.33 -11.57 11.74
CA ARG A 46 -3.73 -11.35 13.15
C ARG A 46 -5.24 -11.18 13.23
N PRO A 47 -5.89 -11.46 14.38
CA PRO A 47 -7.33 -11.28 14.53
C PRO A 47 -7.83 -9.86 14.25
N ARG A 48 -9.14 -9.71 14.09
CA ARG A 48 -9.80 -8.41 13.89
C ARG A 48 -9.48 -7.48 15.08
N ARG A 49 -9.27 -6.19 14.80
CA ARG A 49 -8.92 -5.12 15.78
C ARG A 49 -7.53 -5.20 16.43
N PHE A 50 -6.60 -6.01 15.93
CA PHE A 50 -5.21 -6.04 16.41
C PHE A 50 -4.29 -4.96 15.79
N GLY A 51 -4.86 -3.89 15.22
CA GLY A 51 -4.10 -2.75 14.70
C GLY A 51 -3.35 -3.02 13.38
N LYS A 52 -3.86 -3.92 12.52
CA LYS A 52 -3.26 -4.19 11.20
C LYS A 52 -3.32 -2.96 10.29
N SER A 53 -4.51 -2.35 10.14
CA SER A 53 -4.68 -1.12 9.35
C SER A 53 -3.81 0.02 9.89
N MET A 54 -3.75 0.18 11.22
CA MET A 54 -2.85 1.14 11.88
C MET A 54 -1.37 0.90 11.53
N THR A 55 -0.94 -0.35 11.50
CA THR A 55 0.40 -0.72 11.04
C THR A 55 0.62 -0.30 9.60
N LEU A 56 -0.31 -0.57 8.68
CA LEU A 56 -0.17 -0.19 7.28
C LEU A 56 -0.19 1.34 7.09
N GLU A 57 -1.01 2.07 7.83
CA GLU A 57 -1.01 3.55 7.83
C GLU A 57 0.35 4.10 8.28
N MET A 58 0.94 3.51 9.33
CA MET A 58 2.28 3.85 9.80
C MET A 58 3.34 3.59 8.73
N LEU A 59 3.31 2.42 8.08
CA LEU A 59 4.25 2.09 7.01
C LEU A 59 4.07 3.01 5.79
N ALA A 60 2.83 3.35 5.43
CA ALA A 60 2.55 4.28 4.34
C ALA A 60 3.12 5.68 4.63
N ALA A 61 2.89 6.19 5.85
CA ALA A 61 3.46 7.46 6.29
C ALA A 61 4.99 7.45 6.35
N TYR A 62 5.61 6.30 6.67
CA TYR A 62 7.06 6.17 6.74
C TYR A 62 7.71 6.06 5.37
N TYR A 63 7.20 5.22 4.47
CA TYR A 63 7.85 4.94 3.19
C TYR A 63 7.49 5.92 2.08
N SER A 64 6.27 6.44 2.05
CA SER A 64 5.76 7.17 0.89
C SER A 64 6.51 8.48 0.64
N CYS A 65 7.00 8.66 -0.59
CA CYS A 65 7.62 9.90 -1.06
C CYS A 65 6.62 11.05 -1.28
N GLY A 66 5.31 10.78 -1.21
CA GLY A 66 4.25 11.79 -1.38
C GLY A 66 4.02 12.70 -0.18
N CYS A 67 4.77 12.53 0.92
CA CYS A 67 4.65 13.33 2.12
C CYS A 67 6.00 13.50 2.84
N ASN A 68 6.06 14.47 3.75
CA ASN A 68 7.17 14.60 4.70
C ASN A 68 6.67 14.19 6.08
N SER A 69 7.23 13.11 6.61
CA SER A 69 6.85 12.51 7.89
C SER A 69 7.95 12.59 8.95
N ARG A 70 9.03 13.33 8.71
CA ARG A 70 10.16 13.43 9.65
C ARG A 70 9.72 13.85 11.05
N GLU A 71 8.99 14.95 11.16
CA GLU A 71 8.48 15.45 12.44
C GLU A 71 7.49 14.48 13.08
N LEU A 72 6.70 13.79 12.25
CA LEU A 72 5.71 12.81 12.71
C LEU A 72 6.36 11.63 13.43
N PHE A 73 7.59 11.25 13.05
CA PHE A 73 8.32 10.14 13.66
C PHE A 73 9.35 10.56 14.71
N ALA A 74 9.68 11.86 14.83
CA ALA A 74 10.78 12.36 15.65
C ALA A 74 10.74 11.93 17.13
N GLY A 75 9.54 11.75 17.69
CA GLY A 75 9.33 11.33 19.09
C GLY A 75 9.31 9.82 19.33
N PHE A 76 9.40 8.98 18.28
CA PHE A 76 9.23 7.53 18.40
C PHE A 76 10.55 6.76 18.30
N LYS A 77 10.54 5.50 18.73
CA LYS A 77 11.72 4.62 18.75
C LYS A 77 12.42 4.52 17.39
N ILE A 78 11.68 4.51 16.29
CA ILE A 78 12.28 4.38 14.95
C ILE A 78 13.21 5.55 14.60
N ALA A 79 12.98 6.75 15.11
CA ALA A 79 13.82 7.92 14.81
C ALA A 79 15.26 7.77 15.32
N GLN A 80 15.48 6.88 16.29
CA GLN A 80 16.81 6.57 16.83
C GLN A 80 17.52 5.45 16.05
N HIS A 81 16.83 4.79 15.12
CA HIS A 81 17.40 3.69 14.35
C HIS A 81 18.37 4.22 13.28
N LYS A 82 19.52 3.58 13.12
CA LYS A 82 20.58 4.00 12.17
C LYS A 82 20.09 4.17 10.72
N ASP A 83 19.12 3.34 10.31
CA ASP A 83 18.56 3.33 8.96
C ASP A 83 17.29 4.18 8.82
N PHE A 84 16.92 4.97 9.85
CA PHE A 84 15.69 5.76 9.83
C PHE A 84 15.57 6.64 8.59
N GLU A 85 16.60 7.45 8.33
CA GLU A 85 16.62 8.40 7.21
C GLU A 85 16.80 7.75 5.85
N LYS A 86 17.37 6.55 5.83
CA LYS A 86 17.65 5.82 4.58
C LYS A 86 16.35 5.44 3.86
N HIS A 87 15.28 5.19 4.61
CA HIS A 87 14.01 4.70 4.07
C HIS A 87 12.85 5.68 4.23
N LEU A 88 13.00 6.71 5.08
CA LEU A 88 11.97 7.71 5.34
C LEU A 88 11.62 8.49 4.06
N ASN A 89 10.38 8.36 3.62
CA ASN A 89 9.78 9.06 2.48
C ASN A 89 10.57 8.88 1.16
N GLN A 90 11.19 7.71 0.94
CA GLN A 90 12.03 7.43 -0.23
C GLN A 90 11.36 6.59 -1.33
N TYR A 91 10.14 6.10 -1.12
CA TYR A 91 9.53 5.09 -1.99
C TYR A 91 8.18 5.51 -2.57
N ASP A 92 7.92 5.05 -3.79
CA ASP A 92 6.57 5.05 -4.33
C ASP A 92 5.76 3.94 -3.62
N VAL A 93 4.65 4.31 -2.99
CA VAL A 93 3.80 3.40 -2.20
C VAL A 93 2.45 3.25 -2.87
N ILE A 94 2.01 2.02 -3.11
CA ILE A 94 0.65 1.69 -3.53
C ILE A 94 -0.09 1.09 -2.34
N TYR A 95 -1.09 1.81 -1.83
CA TYR A 95 -1.92 1.41 -0.70
C TYR A 95 -3.28 0.93 -1.17
N LEU A 96 -3.58 -0.34 -0.95
CA LEU A 96 -4.80 -0.99 -1.42
C LEU A 96 -5.61 -1.46 -0.21
N ASN A 97 -6.79 -0.86 0.01
CA ASN A 97 -7.76 -1.41 0.94
C ASN A 97 -8.82 -2.17 0.16
N MET A 98 -8.73 -3.50 0.17
CA MET A 98 -9.57 -4.34 -0.69
C MET A 98 -11.05 -4.28 -0.33
N GLN A 99 -11.36 -4.04 0.95
CA GLN A 99 -12.75 -3.83 1.38
C GLN A 99 -13.35 -2.58 0.74
N GLN A 100 -12.58 -1.50 0.61
CA GLN A 100 -13.06 -0.28 -0.07
C GLN A 100 -13.30 -0.53 -1.56
N PHE A 101 -12.40 -1.25 -2.24
CA PHE A 101 -12.60 -1.63 -3.64
C PHE A 101 -13.85 -2.49 -3.82
N LEU A 102 -14.08 -3.48 -2.95
CA LEU A 102 -15.26 -4.33 -2.99
C LEU A 102 -16.57 -3.52 -2.86
N ILE A 103 -16.61 -2.54 -1.97
CA ILE A 103 -17.79 -1.67 -1.78
C ILE A 103 -17.99 -0.74 -2.98
N ARG A 104 -16.90 -0.18 -3.53
CA ARG A 104 -16.96 0.82 -4.60
C ARG A 104 -17.18 0.23 -5.99
N ALA A 105 -16.76 -1.01 -6.22
CA ALA A 105 -16.94 -1.69 -7.50
C ALA A 105 -18.42 -1.84 -7.90
N LYS A 106 -19.35 -1.85 -6.93
CA LYS A 106 -20.80 -1.96 -7.15
C LYS A 106 -21.17 -3.17 -8.02
N LYS A 107 -21.40 -2.94 -9.32
CA LYS A 107 -21.78 -3.97 -10.32
C LYS A 107 -20.61 -4.40 -11.23
N GLN A 108 -19.48 -3.71 -11.14
CA GLN A 108 -18.26 -4.03 -11.87
C GLN A 108 -17.45 -5.07 -11.09
N GLU A 109 -16.58 -5.80 -11.78
CA GLU A 109 -15.58 -6.66 -11.15
C GLU A 109 -14.61 -5.84 -10.29
N VAL A 110 -14.27 -6.36 -9.12
CA VAL A 110 -13.43 -5.66 -8.12
C VAL A 110 -12.05 -5.35 -8.68
N THR A 111 -11.46 -6.31 -9.40
CA THR A 111 -10.13 -6.16 -10.00
C THR A 111 -10.13 -5.08 -11.09
N GLN A 112 -11.13 -5.09 -11.97
CA GLN A 112 -11.28 -4.08 -13.02
C GLN A 112 -11.43 -2.67 -12.43
N TYR A 113 -12.21 -2.51 -11.36
CA TYR A 113 -12.37 -1.22 -10.69
C TYR A 113 -11.06 -0.78 -10.02
N LEU A 114 -10.35 -1.71 -9.40
CA LEU A 114 -9.04 -1.46 -8.78
C LEU A 114 -8.03 -0.96 -9.82
N GLU A 115 -7.86 -1.67 -10.93
CA GLU A 115 -6.93 -1.26 -11.99
C GLU A 115 -7.26 0.12 -12.52
N GLN A 116 -8.54 0.39 -12.82
CA GLN A 116 -8.97 1.71 -13.28
C GLN A 116 -8.58 2.82 -12.31
N ALA A 117 -8.89 2.64 -11.02
CA ALA A 117 -8.67 3.64 -9.98
C ALA A 117 -7.17 3.88 -9.70
N VAL A 118 -6.36 2.82 -9.68
CA VAL A 118 -4.91 2.93 -9.46
C VAL A 118 -4.22 3.51 -10.70
N LEU A 119 -4.62 3.10 -11.90
CA LEU A 119 -4.08 3.63 -13.16
C LEU A 119 -4.40 5.11 -13.36
N GLU A 120 -5.54 5.59 -12.87
CA GLU A 120 -5.88 7.01 -12.90
C GLU A 120 -4.81 7.85 -12.18
N GLU A 121 -4.48 7.49 -10.94
CA GLU A 121 -3.42 8.20 -10.17
C GLU A 121 -2.02 7.96 -10.73
N LEU A 122 -1.72 6.75 -11.23
CA LEU A 122 -0.45 6.49 -11.92
C LEU A 122 -0.30 7.36 -13.16
N ARG A 123 -1.36 7.65 -13.92
CA ARG A 123 -1.27 8.53 -15.09
C ARG A 123 -0.99 9.98 -14.70
N GLU A 124 -1.51 10.44 -13.57
CA GLU A 124 -1.21 11.79 -13.07
C GLU A 124 0.29 11.98 -12.77
N VAL A 125 0.95 10.94 -12.24
CA VAL A 125 2.38 11.02 -11.84
C VAL A 125 3.32 10.55 -12.95
N TYR A 126 2.93 9.51 -13.69
CA TYR A 126 3.79 8.76 -14.62
C TYR A 126 3.24 8.69 -16.05
N GLY A 127 2.21 9.45 -16.41
CA GLY A 127 1.55 9.37 -17.72
C GLY A 127 2.46 9.60 -18.94
N ASN A 128 3.65 10.20 -18.75
CA ASN A 128 4.65 10.34 -19.80
C ASN A 128 5.35 9.01 -20.16
N TRP A 129 5.26 7.99 -19.31
CA TRP A 129 6.01 6.74 -19.44
C TRP A 129 5.17 5.57 -19.97
N PHE A 130 3.85 5.73 -20.05
CA PHE A 130 2.95 4.72 -20.60
C PHE A 130 1.73 5.36 -21.28
N SER A 131 1.18 4.66 -22.29
CA SER A 131 0.06 5.15 -23.09
C SER A 131 -1.25 5.12 -22.30
N ALA A 132 -2.14 6.07 -22.56
CA ALA A 132 -3.52 6.09 -22.05
C ALA A 132 -4.33 4.85 -22.46
N GLN A 133 -3.94 4.15 -23.52
CA GLN A 133 -4.58 2.91 -23.98
C GLN A 133 -4.27 1.70 -23.08
N ILE A 134 -3.26 1.78 -22.22
CA ILE A 134 -2.95 0.70 -21.27
C ILE A 134 -3.98 0.75 -20.15
N THR A 135 -4.73 -0.34 -20.01
CA THR A 135 -5.75 -0.54 -18.98
C THR A 135 -5.36 -1.59 -17.94
N ASP A 136 -4.22 -2.26 -18.14
CA ASP A 136 -3.68 -3.30 -17.27
C ASP A 136 -2.63 -2.69 -16.32
N LEU A 137 -2.77 -2.95 -15.02
CA LEU A 137 -1.92 -2.35 -13.99
C LEU A 137 -0.48 -2.87 -14.09
N THR A 138 -0.29 -4.17 -14.31
CA THR A 138 1.03 -4.81 -14.40
C THR A 138 1.85 -4.21 -15.53
N THR A 139 1.27 -4.11 -16.72
CA THR A 139 1.89 -3.50 -17.92
C THR A 139 2.30 -2.05 -17.66
N ALA A 140 1.48 -1.28 -16.94
CA ALA A 140 1.83 0.11 -16.61
C ALA A 140 3.03 0.17 -15.66
N LEU A 141 3.05 -0.65 -14.61
CA LEU A 141 4.14 -0.71 -13.64
C LEU A 141 5.46 -1.17 -14.30
N GLU A 142 5.42 -2.18 -15.16
CA GLU A 142 6.57 -2.63 -15.94
C GLU A 142 7.15 -1.51 -16.79
N LYS A 143 6.30 -0.76 -17.51
CA LYS A 143 6.76 0.37 -18.32
C LYS A 143 7.37 1.48 -17.48
N ILE A 144 6.80 1.78 -16.33
CA ILE A 144 7.36 2.76 -15.40
C ILE A 144 8.74 2.28 -14.93
N PHE A 145 8.88 1.02 -14.54
CA PHE A 145 10.15 0.45 -14.10
C PHE A 145 11.21 0.52 -15.21
N VAL A 146 10.90 0.08 -16.43
CA VAL A 146 11.85 0.12 -17.57
C VAL A 146 12.32 1.54 -17.89
N LYS A 147 11.49 2.55 -17.64
CA LYS A 147 11.81 3.96 -17.95
C LYS A 147 12.45 4.73 -16.81
N THR A 148 12.20 4.34 -15.56
CA THR A 148 12.56 5.14 -14.38
C THR A 148 13.39 4.38 -13.35
N GLU A 149 13.49 3.06 -13.49
CA GLU A 149 14.06 2.11 -12.51
C GLU A 149 13.40 2.18 -11.11
N LYS A 150 12.26 2.88 -11.00
CA LYS A 150 11.52 3.01 -9.75
C LYS A 150 10.78 1.72 -9.40
N GLN A 151 10.91 1.33 -8.15
CA GLN A 151 10.19 0.21 -7.55
C GLN A 151 9.09 0.73 -6.63
N PHE A 152 8.06 -0.09 -6.44
CA PHE A 152 6.89 0.24 -5.64
C PHE A 152 6.80 -0.64 -4.40
N ILE A 153 6.42 -0.04 -3.26
CA ILE A 153 6.03 -0.77 -2.06
C ILE A 153 4.51 -0.93 -2.07
N PHE A 154 4.04 -2.18 -2.09
CA PHE A 154 2.61 -2.49 -1.97
C PHE A 154 2.22 -2.70 -0.51
N LEU A 155 1.20 -1.99 -0.07
CA LEU A 155 0.57 -2.14 1.24
C LEU A 155 -0.88 -2.56 1.03
N ILE A 156 -1.20 -3.84 1.30
CA ILE A 156 -2.53 -4.40 1.05
C ILE A 156 -3.24 -4.65 2.38
N ASP A 157 -4.34 -3.95 2.62
CA ASP A 157 -5.22 -4.14 3.76
C ASP A 157 -6.47 -4.94 3.37
N GLU A 158 -6.98 -5.72 4.32
CA GLU A 158 -8.19 -6.57 4.16
C GLU A 158 -8.15 -7.46 2.90
N TRP A 159 -6.97 -7.98 2.52
CA TRP A 159 -6.78 -8.79 1.31
C TRP A 159 -7.73 -10.00 1.23
N ASP A 160 -8.11 -10.57 2.37
CA ASP A 160 -8.99 -11.73 2.46
C ASP A 160 -10.49 -11.35 2.38
N CYS A 161 -10.85 -10.07 2.25
CA CYS A 161 -12.25 -9.65 2.27
C CYS A 161 -13.08 -10.26 1.13
N VAL A 162 -12.50 -10.47 -0.06
CA VAL A 162 -13.20 -11.10 -1.18
C VAL A 162 -13.58 -12.54 -0.84
N MET A 163 -12.70 -13.27 -0.15
CA MET A 163 -12.97 -14.64 0.31
C MET A 163 -14.10 -14.68 1.34
N ARG A 164 -14.12 -13.71 2.25
CA ARG A 164 -15.11 -13.67 3.32
C ARG A 164 -16.50 -13.23 2.85
N GLU A 165 -16.58 -12.29 1.92
CA GLU A 165 -17.83 -11.63 1.49
C GLU A 165 -18.45 -12.30 0.25
N ARG A 166 -17.67 -13.01 -0.56
CA ARG A 166 -18.13 -13.71 -1.78
C ARG A 166 -18.04 -15.23 -1.65
N GLN A 167 -18.46 -15.78 -0.51
CA GLN A 167 -18.36 -17.23 -0.23
C GLN A 167 -19.08 -18.10 -1.25
N GLU A 168 -20.19 -17.61 -1.81
CA GLU A 168 -21.01 -18.36 -2.76
C GLU A 168 -20.51 -18.28 -4.22
N SER A 169 -19.43 -17.55 -4.49
CA SER A 169 -18.90 -17.36 -5.84
C SER A 169 -17.42 -17.72 -5.93
N GLU A 170 -17.15 -19.02 -6.11
CA GLU A 170 -15.80 -19.53 -6.35
C GLU A 170 -15.14 -18.89 -7.58
N ALA A 171 -15.93 -18.58 -8.62
CA ALA A 171 -15.44 -17.92 -9.82
C ALA A 171 -14.84 -16.53 -9.53
N MET A 172 -15.54 -15.70 -8.75
CA MET A 172 -15.04 -14.38 -8.35
C MET A 172 -13.82 -14.49 -7.43
N GLN A 173 -13.81 -15.44 -6.50
CA GLN A 173 -12.65 -15.69 -5.63
C GLN A 173 -11.42 -16.08 -6.46
N LYS A 174 -11.60 -16.99 -7.42
CA LYS A 174 -10.53 -17.43 -8.32
C LYS A 174 -10.00 -16.28 -9.17
N GLN A 175 -10.88 -15.50 -9.80
CA GLN A 175 -10.48 -14.33 -10.58
C GLN A 175 -9.66 -13.32 -9.75
N TYR A 176 -10.06 -13.08 -8.49
CA TYR A 176 -9.33 -12.20 -7.59
C TYR A 176 -7.96 -12.78 -7.19
N LEU A 177 -7.86 -14.08 -6.93
CA LEU A 177 -6.58 -14.73 -6.62
C LEU A 177 -5.64 -14.78 -7.82
N ASP A 178 -6.18 -15.01 -9.01
CA ASP A 178 -5.41 -15.00 -10.26
C ASP A 178 -4.87 -13.58 -10.50
N PHE A 179 -5.66 -12.54 -10.28
CA PHE A 179 -5.20 -11.14 -10.33
C PHE A 179 -4.05 -10.83 -9.34
N LEU A 180 -4.05 -11.41 -8.14
CA LEU A 180 -2.95 -11.20 -7.19
C LEU A 180 -1.69 -12.01 -7.53
N ARG A 181 -1.78 -12.96 -8.46
CA ARG A 181 -0.68 -13.82 -8.89
C ARG A 181 0.04 -13.27 -10.12
N ASP A 182 -0.70 -12.58 -10.99
CA ASP A 182 -0.20 -11.89 -12.19
C ASP A 182 0.71 -10.70 -11.82
#